data_AF-A0A5E7ZZ33-F1
#
_entry.id   AF-A0A5E7ZZ33-F1
#
_cell.length_a   1.000
_cell.length_b   1.000
_cell.length_c   1.000
_cell.angle_alpha   90.00
_cell.angle_beta   90.00
_cell.angle_gamma   90.00
#
_symmetry.space_group_name_H-M   'P 1'
#
loop_
_entity.id
_entity.type
_entity.pdbx_description
1 polymer ?
#
loop_
_entity_poly.entity_id
_entity_poly.type
_entity_poly.pdbx_seq_one_letter_code
_entity_poly.pdbx_strand_id
1 'polypeptide(L)' 'MASNDTFNLKISRAQLFNLVSKMSKKDQRDLLKALQDRTYLQRFEDLLQKFHTDDLTMEEISQEVELVRQKR' A
#
# COMPACT_ATOMS: atom_id res chain seq x y z
N MET A 1 -40.08 -6.63 2.00
CA MET A 1 -39.25 -5.48 1.60
C MET A 1 -38.29 -5.24 2.75
N ALA A 2 -36.98 -5.41 2.55
CA ALA A 2 -36.00 -5.15 3.60
C ALA A 2 -35.77 -3.64 3.69
N SER A 3 -36.13 -3.02 4.81
CA SER A 3 -35.83 -1.62 5.09
C SER A 3 -34.32 -1.49 5.28
N ASN A 4 -33.65 -0.76 4.37
CA ASN A 4 -32.25 -0.39 4.50
C ASN A 4 -32.12 0.78 5.49
N ASP A 5 -32.42 0.50 6.75
CA ASP A 5 -32.27 1.48 7.81
C ASP A 5 -30.77 1.68 8.07
N THR A 6 -30.27 2.88 7.77
CA THR A 6 -28.86 3.21 7.91
C THR A 6 -28.62 3.71 9.33
N PHE A 7 -28.01 2.87 10.19
CA PHE A 7 -27.68 3.23 11.56
C PHE A 7 -26.25 3.77 11.65
N ASN A 8 -26.10 5.01 12.13
CA ASN A 8 -24.78 5.58 12.44
C ASN A 8 -24.32 5.11 13.83
N LEU A 9 -23.44 4.10 13.86
CA LEU A 9 -22.88 3.59 15.10
C LEU A 9 -21.53 4.26 15.40
N LYS A 10 -21.40 4.88 16.58
CA LYS A 10 -20.09 5.30 17.10
C LYS A 10 -19.38 4.06 17.67
N ILE A 11 -18.46 3.50 16.90
CA ILE A 11 -17.61 2.38 17.33
C ILE A 11 -16.18 2.85 17.60
N SER A 12 -15.59 2.36 18.68
CA SER A 12 -14.15 2.46 18.90
C SER A 12 -13.39 1.47 18.01
N ARG A 13 -12.11 1.76 17.78
CA ARG A 13 -11.20 0.86 17.04
C ARG A 13 -11.20 -0.56 17.62
N ALA A 14 -11.14 -0.68 18.95
CA ALA A 14 -11.14 -1.99 19.62
C ALA A 14 -12.44 -2.77 19.38
N GLN A 15 -13.59 -2.08 19.40
CA GLN A 15 -14.88 -2.70 19.10
C GLN A 15 -14.94 -3.20 17.65
N LEU A 16 -14.40 -2.43 16.69
CA LEU A 16 -14.31 -2.87 15.30
C LEU A 16 -13.50 -4.17 15.16
N PHE A 17 -12.31 -4.25 15.78
CA PHE A 17 -11.49 -5.46 15.73
C PHE A 17 -12.18 -6.66 16.39
N ASN A 18 -12.89 -6.44 17.49
CA ASN A 18 -13.67 -7.48 18.16
C ASN A 18 -14.86 -7.98 17.32
N LEU A 19 -15.42 -7.13 16.45
CA LEU A 19 -16.45 -7.57 15.51
C LEU A 19 -15.83 -8.41 14.40
N VAL A 20 -14.71 -7.95 13.83
CA VAL A 20 -14.00 -8.68 12.77
C VAL A 20 -13.52 -10.05 13.25
N SER A 21 -13.03 -10.16 14.49
CA SER A 21 -12.56 -11.44 15.04
C SER A 21 -13.67 -12.47 15.21
N LYS A 22 -14.92 -12.03 15.36
CA LYS A 22 -16.11 -12.90 15.47
C LYS A 22 -16.71 -13.28 14.11
N MET A 23 -16.27 -12.68 13.02
CA MET A 23 -16.73 -13.01 11.66
C MET A 23 -16.25 -14.41 11.25
N SER A 24 -16.94 -15.01 10.27
CA SER A 24 -16.49 -16.29 9.70
C SER A 24 -15.15 -16.12 8.99
N LYS A 25 -14.36 -17.20 8.88
CA LYS A 25 -13.11 -17.18 8.11
C LYS A 25 -13.31 -16.76 6.65
N LYS A 26 -14.48 -17.03 6.07
CA LYS A 26 -14.82 -16.62 4.71
C LYS A 26 -14.96 -15.10 4.65
N ASP A 27 -15.79 -14.53 5.51
CA ASP A 27 -16.05 -13.09 5.50
C ASP A 27 -14.81 -12.28 5.89
N GLN A 28 -13.95 -12.81 6.76
CA GLN A 28 -12.64 -12.22 7.06
C GLN A 28 -11.74 -12.14 5.82
N ARG A 29 -11.72 -13.19 4.98
CA ARG A 29 -10.95 -13.19 3.72
C ARG A 29 -11.53 -12.20 2.72
N ASP A 30 -12.85 -12.14 2.61
CA ASP A 30 -13.52 -11.21 1.70
C ASP A 30 -13.29 -9.75 2.12
N LEU A 31 -13.37 -9.46 3.42
CA LEU A 31 -13.01 -8.16 4.00
C LEU A 31 -11.55 -7.81 3.75
N LEU A 32 -10.62 -8.76 3.97
CA LEU A 32 -9.20 -8.56 3.69
C LEU A 32 -8.97 -8.19 2.24
N LYS A 33 -9.59 -8.92 1.29
CA LYS A 33 -9.46 -8.64 -0.15
C LYS A 33 -9.95 -7.23 -0.48
N ALA A 34 -11.14 -6.85 0.00
CA ALA A 34 -11.70 -5.52 -0.21
C ALA A 34 -10.81 -4.40 0.38
N LEU A 35 -10.19 -4.63 1.53
CA LEU A 35 -9.25 -3.68 2.15
C LEU A 35 -7.93 -3.61 1.38
N GLN A 36 -7.42 -4.73 0.88
CA GLN A 36 -6.21 -4.77 0.06
C GLN A 36 -6.38 -4.01 -1.24
N ASP A 37 -7.51 -4.19 -1.93
CA ASP A 37 -7.80 -3.47 -3.17
C ASP A 37 -7.86 -1.95 -2.94
N ARG A 38 -8.49 -1.52 -1.84
CA ARG A 38 -8.58 -0.08 -1.49
C ARG A 38 -7.25 0.53 -1.04
N THR A 39 -6.35 -0.26 -0.48
CA THR A 39 -5.05 0.22 0.05
C THR A 39 -3.88 -0.07 -0.90
N TYR A 40 -4.14 -0.63 -2.08
CA TYR A 40 -3.11 -1.06 -3.01
C TYR A 40 -2.17 0.07 -3.40
N LEU A 41 -2.71 1.22 -3.83
CA LEU A 41 -1.91 2.35 -4.31
C LEU A 41 -0.93 2.83 -3.25
N GLN A 42 -1.42 3.06 -2.03
CA GLN A 42 -0.60 3.52 -0.92
C GLN A 42 0.47 2.49 -0.52
N ARG A 43 0.11 1.19 -0.48
CA ARG A 43 1.08 0.12 -0.22
C ARG A 43 2.15 0.00 -1.30
N PHE A 44 1.77 0.28 -2.56
CA PHE A 44 2.67 0.28 -3.69
C PHE A 44 3.61 1.48 -3.65
N GLU A 45 3.13 2.67 -3.33
CA GLU A 45 3.94 3.87 -3.10
C GLU A 45 4.93 3.68 -1.94
N ASP A 46 4.48 3.16 -0.80
CA ASP A 46 5.33 2.82 0.35
C ASP A 46 6.42 1.80 -0.02
N LEU A 47 6.09 0.88 -0.95
CA LEU A 47 7.04 -0.09 -1.47
C LEU A 47 8.07 0.60 -2.37
N LEU A 48 7.62 1.39 -3.34
CA LEU A 48 8.50 2.13 -4.24
C LEU A 48 9.46 3.04 -3.48
N GLN A 49 9.01 3.72 -2.44
CA GLN A 49 9.89 4.55 -1.59
C GLN A 49 10.97 3.73 -0.89
N LYS A 50 10.66 2.51 -0.42
CA LYS A 50 11.64 1.63 0.23
C LYS A 50 12.68 1.06 -0.73
N PHE A 51 12.32 0.93 -2.01
CA PHE A 51 13.20 0.45 -3.06
C PHE A 51 13.75 1.56 -3.93
N HIS A 52 13.51 2.83 -3.57
CA HIS A 52 14.12 3.95 -4.25
C HIS A 52 15.63 3.84 -4.05
N THR A 53 16.35 3.55 -5.13
CA THR A 53 17.79 3.69 -5.17
C THR A 53 18.13 5.17 -5.26
N ASP A 54 19.31 5.54 -4.78
CA ASP A 54 19.84 6.89 -5.02
C ASP A 54 19.80 7.16 -6.53
N ASP A 55 19.13 8.24 -6.92
CA ASP A 55 19.11 8.67 -8.30
C ASP A 55 20.53 9.07 -8.69
N LEU A 56 21.04 8.49 -9.79
CA LEU A 56 22.33 8.89 -10.34
C LEU A 56 22.27 10.37 -10.73
N THR A 57 23.16 11.16 -10.15
CA THR A 57 23.31 12.57 -10.50
C THR A 57 23.88 12.71 -11.91
N MET A 58 23.59 13.82 -12.58
CA MET A 58 24.18 14.09 -13.92
C MET A 58 25.70 14.21 -13.87
N GLU A 59 26.28 14.54 -12.72
CA GLU A 59 27.72 14.54 -12.51
C GLU A 59 28.30 13.12 -12.50
N GLU A 60 27.68 12.19 -11.76
CA GLU A 60 28.08 10.77 -11.75
C GLU A 60 27.94 10.15 -13.16
N ILE A 61 26.86 10.46 -13.87
CA ILE A 61 26.66 10.03 -15.26
C ILE A 61 27.76 10.58 -16.17
N SER A 62 28.10 11.87 -16.03
CA SER A 62 29.11 12.52 -16.86
C SER A 62 30.52 11.98 -16.60
N GLN A 63 30.85 11.69 -15.34
CA GLN A 63 32.12 11.08 -14.95
C GLN A 63 32.28 9.69 -15.57
N GLU A 64 31.26 8.84 -15.49
CA GLU A 64 31.31 7.48 -16.04
C GLU A 64 31.44 7.49 -17.57
N VAL A 65 30.71 8.38 -18.26
CA VAL A 65 30.81 8.55 -19.72
C VAL A 65 32.22 8.98 -20.13
N GLU A 66 32.84 9.88 -19.39
CA GLU A 66 34.18 10.37 -19.69
C GLU A 66 35.26 9.30 -19.46
N LEU A 67 35.11 8.48 -18.40
CA LEU A 67 35.97 7.31 -18.17
C LEU A 67 35.90 6.29 -19.32
N VAL A 68 34.72 6.08 -19.91
CA VAL A 68 34.56 5.19 -21.07
C VAL A 68 35.19 5.81 -22.33
N ARG A 69 35.07 7.12 -22.53
CA ARG A 69 35.68 7.83 -23.67
C ARG A 69 37.20 7.78 -23.65
N GLN A 70 37.81 7.93 -22.47
CA GLN A 70 39.27 7.86 -22.32
C GLN A 70 39.85 6.45 -22.52
N LYS A 71 39.02 5.41 -22.46
CA LYS A 71 39.41 4.01 -22.70
C LYS A 71 39.30 3.60 -24.18
N ARG A 72 38.80 4.47 -25.07
CA ARG A 72 38.78 4.29 -26.52
C ARG A 72 39.92 5.05 -27.18
#